data_AF-A0A5C4UWZ5-F1
#
_entry.id   AF-A0A5C4UWZ5-F1
#
_cell.length_a   1.000
_cell.length_b   1.000
_cell.length_c   1.000
_cell.angle_alpha   90.00
_cell.angle_beta   90.00
_cell.angle_gamma   90.00
#
_symmetry.space_group_name_H-M   'P 1'
#
loop_
_entity.id
_entity.type
_entity.pdbx_description
1 polymer ?
#
loop_
_entity_poly.entity_id
_entity_poly.type
_entity_poly.pdbx_seq_one_letter_code
_entity_poly.pdbx_strand_id
1 'polypeptide(L)'
;MHDSADTLFRLIDGGDYQAVPDALAAMTADERRAAVPGLRAARAALGEVGADARSHDHDRRVAVQLAGAGCLDTVDAVADWLLTGNTRVPSIRIWRVWRPDEPLLRCLFADGPDSRDTAFQTELVRRIAEAPADSGDQPYYRLVTELVRRSGCPVPTTELFVRTWARETAKRRRRAALAVDPFLPTLLDRLFALDWEPEVMLGDEYDTWPAALASLAADGTLDADRLHRLVLASLVRGSRVAHVMRFRLETLRCLAPPPEACVRYEDDYVRLLVGGPATVVVHAQEVLDELLPPARVVELSPRVLLRPGEKAFRAQLAWLARSVREAPGVRGAALAALTRVRDELEEGERRARVEELIARGVA
;
A
#
# COMPACT_ATOMS: atom_id res chain seq x y z
N MET A 1 -29.86 -39.68 12.90
CA MET A 1 -29.27 -38.46 13.50
C MET A 1 -27.84 -38.64 14.03
N HIS A 2 -27.31 -39.85 14.27
CA HIS A 2 -25.89 -40.00 14.67
C HIS A 2 -24.88 -39.89 13.51
N ASP A 3 -25.29 -40.12 12.26
CA ASP A 3 -24.38 -40.36 11.13
C ASP A 3 -23.62 -39.11 10.63
N SER A 4 -24.22 -37.92 10.69
CA SER A 4 -23.63 -36.68 10.13
C SER A 4 -22.47 -36.14 10.98
N ALA A 5 -22.62 -36.13 12.31
CA ALA A 5 -21.55 -35.70 13.22
C ALA A 5 -20.39 -36.70 13.23
N ASP A 6 -20.69 -38.01 13.23
CA ASP A 6 -19.68 -39.05 13.13
C ASP A 6 -18.89 -38.96 11.82
N THR A 7 -19.57 -38.60 10.73
CA THR A 7 -18.90 -38.32 9.44
C THR A 7 -17.94 -37.14 9.53
N LEU A 8 -18.35 -36.01 10.12
CA LEU A 8 -17.48 -34.85 10.31
C LEU A 8 -16.20 -35.21 11.10
N PHE A 9 -16.33 -35.95 12.21
CA PHE A 9 -15.17 -36.33 13.02
C PHE A 9 -14.26 -37.35 12.33
N ARG A 10 -14.81 -38.29 11.53
CA ARG A 10 -13.99 -39.19 10.69
C ARG A 10 -13.16 -38.41 9.65
N LEU A 11 -13.74 -37.38 9.04
CA LEU A 11 -13.01 -36.51 8.09
C LEU A 11 -11.90 -35.74 8.81
N ILE A 12 -12.19 -35.22 10.00
CA ILE A 12 -11.18 -34.54 10.83
C ILE A 12 -10.03 -35.49 11.17
N ASP A 13 -10.33 -36.67 11.71
CA ASP A 13 -9.31 -37.63 12.13
C ASP A 13 -8.52 -38.18 10.93
N GLY A 14 -9.14 -38.30 9.76
CA GLY A 14 -8.46 -38.63 8.51
C GLY A 14 -7.65 -37.50 7.89
N GLY A 15 -7.82 -36.24 8.35
CA GLY A 15 -7.24 -35.05 7.73
C GLY A 15 -7.87 -34.68 6.38
N ASP A 16 -9.07 -35.20 6.06
CA ASP A 16 -9.77 -34.89 4.81
C ASP A 16 -10.53 -33.57 4.93
N TYR A 17 -9.77 -32.48 4.99
CA TYR A 17 -10.31 -31.13 5.15
C TYR A 17 -11.07 -30.64 3.91
N GLN A 18 -10.88 -31.26 2.75
CA GLN A 18 -11.56 -30.88 1.51
C GLN A 18 -13.03 -31.31 1.51
N ALA A 19 -13.35 -32.41 2.18
CA ALA A 19 -14.72 -32.91 2.32
C ALA A 19 -15.50 -32.28 3.50
N VAL A 20 -14.81 -31.58 4.42
CA VAL A 20 -15.45 -30.92 5.58
C VAL A 20 -16.59 -29.96 5.19
N PRO A 21 -16.45 -29.07 4.18
CA PRO A 21 -17.54 -28.17 3.81
C PRO A 21 -18.82 -28.90 3.38
N ASP A 22 -18.70 -30.02 2.64
CA ASP A 22 -19.85 -30.81 2.20
C ASP A 22 -20.52 -31.53 3.38
N ALA A 23 -19.72 -32.07 4.31
CA ALA A 23 -20.25 -32.65 5.54
C ALA A 23 -21.00 -31.62 6.39
N LEU A 24 -20.44 -30.40 6.53
CA LEU A 24 -21.12 -29.31 7.25
C LEU A 24 -22.40 -28.88 6.54
N ALA A 25 -22.42 -28.79 5.21
CA ALA A 25 -23.61 -28.40 4.44
C ALA A 25 -24.75 -29.43 4.57
N ALA A 26 -24.42 -30.71 4.79
CA ALA A 26 -25.40 -31.78 5.03
C ALA A 26 -25.96 -31.79 6.46
N MET A 27 -25.31 -31.11 7.40
CA MET A 27 -25.78 -31.00 8.78
C MET A 27 -26.88 -29.94 8.92
N THR A 28 -27.72 -30.08 9.94
CA THR A 28 -28.59 -29.03 10.44
C THR A 28 -27.85 -28.05 11.35
N ALA A 29 -28.42 -26.88 11.62
CA ALA A 29 -27.86 -25.93 12.58
C ALA A 29 -27.76 -26.55 14.00
N ASP A 30 -28.71 -27.40 14.39
CA ASP A 30 -28.69 -28.11 15.67
C ASP A 30 -27.57 -29.14 15.74
N GLU A 31 -27.35 -29.91 14.67
CA GLU A 31 -26.23 -30.86 14.59
C GLU A 31 -24.87 -30.14 14.61
N ARG A 32 -24.74 -29.00 13.90
CA ARG A 32 -23.54 -28.15 13.94
C ARG A 32 -23.25 -27.65 15.36
N ARG A 33 -24.28 -27.15 16.07
CA ARG A 33 -24.16 -26.73 17.48
C ARG A 33 -23.79 -27.89 18.40
N ALA A 34 -24.38 -29.06 18.21
CA ALA A 34 -24.10 -30.25 19.01
C ALA A 34 -22.66 -30.78 18.81
N ALA A 35 -22.03 -30.52 17.66
CA ALA A 35 -20.65 -30.92 17.38
C ALA A 35 -19.59 -30.03 18.08
N VAL A 36 -19.93 -28.81 18.51
CA VAL A 36 -18.97 -27.83 19.07
C VAL A 36 -18.13 -28.38 20.24
N PRO A 37 -18.70 -29.09 21.25
CA PRO A 37 -17.89 -29.67 22.32
C PRO A 37 -16.84 -30.67 21.82
N GLY A 38 -17.21 -31.53 20.84
CA GLY A 38 -16.28 -32.48 20.22
C GLY A 38 -15.18 -31.77 19.42
N LEU A 39 -15.52 -30.69 18.71
CA LEU A 39 -14.53 -29.87 17.99
C LEU A 39 -13.53 -29.20 18.94
N ARG A 40 -13.97 -28.73 20.10
CA ARG A 40 -13.07 -28.19 21.14
C ARG A 40 -12.13 -29.26 21.68
N ALA A 41 -12.63 -30.48 21.90
CA ALA A 41 -11.80 -31.61 22.32
C ALA A 41 -10.78 -31.98 21.22
N ALA A 42 -11.20 -32.03 19.96
CA ALA A 42 -10.32 -32.27 18.82
C ALA A 42 -9.24 -31.20 18.71
N ARG A 43 -9.59 -29.92 18.87
CA ARG A 43 -8.64 -28.79 18.90
C ARG A 43 -7.62 -28.91 20.04
N ALA A 44 -8.04 -29.34 21.23
CA ALA A 44 -7.16 -29.54 22.38
C ALA A 44 -6.24 -30.77 22.23
N ALA A 45 -6.66 -31.78 21.45
CA ALA A 45 -5.87 -32.97 21.18
C ALA A 45 -4.76 -32.74 20.12
N LEU A 46 -4.74 -31.59 19.45
CA LEU A 46 -3.69 -31.22 18.50
C LEU A 46 -2.41 -30.87 19.27
N GLY A 47 -1.27 -31.45 18.87
CA GLY A 47 0.03 -31.15 19.47
C GLY A 47 0.46 -29.69 19.31
N GLU A 48 1.49 -29.27 20.04
CA GLU A 48 2.15 -27.99 19.77
C GLU A 48 2.72 -27.96 18.35
N VAL A 49 2.73 -26.78 17.73
CA VAL A 49 3.26 -26.60 16.36
C VAL A 49 4.77 -26.77 16.39
N GLY A 50 5.25 -27.98 16.11
CA GLY A 50 6.67 -28.30 15.96
C GLY A 50 7.22 -27.95 14.57
N ALA A 51 8.55 -27.78 14.47
CA ALA A 51 9.24 -27.42 13.24
C ALA A 51 9.21 -28.52 12.15
N ASP A 52 8.94 -29.78 12.51
CA ASP A 52 8.81 -30.91 11.59
C ASP A 52 7.36 -31.13 11.16
N ALA A 53 6.86 -30.26 10.29
CA ALA A 53 5.55 -30.35 9.66
C ALA A 53 5.54 -31.43 8.56
N ARG A 54 5.26 -32.70 8.90
CA ARG A 54 4.90 -33.75 7.91
C ARG A 54 3.40 -34.02 7.94
N SER A 55 2.70 -33.56 6.87
CA SER A 55 1.28 -33.76 6.48
C SER A 55 0.24 -33.94 7.58
N HIS A 56 0.02 -35.16 8.08
CA HIS A 56 -1.27 -35.57 8.67
C HIS A 56 -1.77 -34.66 9.81
N ASP A 57 -0.88 -34.20 10.69
CA ASP A 57 -1.25 -33.30 11.80
C ASP A 57 -1.57 -31.87 11.31
N HIS A 58 -0.99 -31.43 10.18
CA HIS A 58 -1.39 -30.20 9.50
C HIS A 58 -2.79 -30.34 8.90
N ASP A 59 -3.05 -31.40 8.13
CA ASP A 59 -4.33 -31.60 7.45
C ASP A 59 -5.49 -31.78 8.44
N ARG A 60 -5.25 -32.47 9.57
CA ARG A 60 -6.19 -32.55 10.70
C ARG A 60 -6.41 -31.20 11.39
N ARG A 61 -5.34 -30.43 11.64
CA ARG A 61 -5.40 -29.08 12.24
C ARG A 61 -6.17 -28.10 11.35
N VAL A 62 -6.08 -28.25 10.03
CA VAL A 62 -6.91 -27.55 9.03
C VAL A 62 -8.37 -28.01 9.11
N ALA A 63 -8.65 -29.32 9.11
CA ALA A 63 -10.01 -29.84 9.16
C ALA A 63 -10.76 -29.37 10.42
N VAL A 64 -10.11 -29.40 11.58
CA VAL A 64 -10.65 -28.85 12.84
C VAL A 64 -10.92 -27.35 12.72
N GLN A 65 -10.01 -26.61 12.08
CA GLN A 65 -10.17 -25.17 11.88
C GLN A 65 -11.41 -24.84 11.02
N LEU A 66 -11.56 -25.52 9.88
CA LEU A 66 -12.70 -25.37 8.98
C LEU A 66 -14.03 -25.74 9.66
N ALA A 67 -14.06 -26.90 10.34
CA ALA A 67 -15.24 -27.41 11.02
C ALA A 67 -15.72 -26.44 12.12
N GLY A 68 -14.80 -25.92 12.94
CA GLY A 68 -15.18 -24.95 13.96
C GLY A 68 -15.68 -23.62 13.37
N ALA A 69 -15.09 -23.13 12.28
CA ALA A 69 -15.58 -21.92 11.62
C ALA A 69 -17.03 -22.05 11.12
N GLY A 70 -17.43 -23.25 10.65
CA GLY A 70 -18.81 -23.49 10.22
C GLY A 70 -19.79 -23.84 11.33
N CYS A 71 -19.33 -24.39 12.46
CA CYS A 71 -20.21 -24.78 13.57
C CYS A 71 -20.47 -23.68 14.62
N LEU A 72 -19.61 -22.65 14.68
CA LEU A 72 -19.74 -21.57 15.67
C LEU A 72 -20.68 -20.46 15.17
N ASP A 73 -21.56 -19.97 16.03
CA ASP A 73 -22.67 -19.07 15.67
C ASP A 73 -22.32 -17.58 15.78
N THR A 74 -21.50 -17.19 16.76
CA THR A 74 -21.13 -15.79 17.01
C THR A 74 -19.84 -15.38 16.31
N VAL A 75 -19.76 -14.10 15.91
CA VAL A 75 -18.53 -13.52 15.33
C VAL A 75 -17.35 -13.68 16.28
N ASP A 76 -17.58 -13.47 17.58
CA ASP A 76 -16.56 -13.56 18.61
C ASP A 76 -15.96 -14.96 18.69
N ALA A 77 -16.81 -15.98 18.70
CA ALA A 77 -16.35 -17.36 18.74
C ALA A 77 -15.61 -17.75 17.46
N VAL A 78 -16.10 -17.32 16.29
CA VAL A 78 -15.44 -17.60 14.99
C VAL A 78 -14.08 -16.90 14.92
N ALA A 79 -14.01 -15.62 15.29
CA ALA A 79 -12.77 -14.85 15.29
C ALA A 79 -11.74 -15.44 16.25
N ASP A 80 -12.13 -15.79 17.49
CA ASP A 80 -11.26 -16.50 18.42
C ASP A 80 -10.78 -17.84 17.84
N TRP A 81 -11.69 -18.63 17.28
CA TRP A 81 -11.35 -19.92 16.67
C TRP A 81 -10.30 -19.83 15.56
N LEU A 82 -10.40 -18.79 14.72
CA LEU A 82 -9.47 -18.56 13.61
C LEU A 82 -8.14 -17.96 14.07
N LEU A 83 -8.16 -17.07 15.06
CA LEU A 83 -7.01 -16.22 15.39
C LEU A 83 -6.17 -16.74 16.57
N THR A 84 -6.71 -17.66 17.38
CA THR A 84 -6.03 -18.16 18.59
C THR A 84 -5.70 -19.65 18.53
N GLY A 85 -4.94 -20.13 19.52
CA GLY A 85 -4.75 -21.56 19.82
C GLY A 85 -3.99 -22.40 18.78
N ASN A 86 -3.92 -23.71 19.06
CA ASN A 86 -3.16 -24.70 18.28
C ASN A 86 -3.63 -24.84 16.83
N THR A 87 -4.86 -24.43 16.52
CA THR A 87 -5.45 -24.48 15.17
C THR A 87 -5.10 -23.29 14.30
N ARG A 88 -4.39 -22.27 14.81
CA ARG A 88 -3.96 -21.15 13.96
C ARG A 88 -3.00 -21.67 12.89
N VAL A 89 -3.51 -21.88 11.68
CA VAL A 89 -2.69 -22.28 10.54
C VAL A 89 -2.30 -21.01 9.77
N PRO A 90 -0.99 -20.70 9.64
CA PRO A 90 -0.55 -19.52 8.90
C PRO A 90 -1.04 -19.61 7.45
N SER A 91 -1.88 -18.66 7.02
CA SER A 91 -2.50 -18.68 5.69
C SER A 91 -1.49 -18.51 4.53
N ILE A 92 -0.29 -17.98 4.81
CA ILE A 92 0.74 -17.64 3.83
C ILE A 92 2.15 -17.88 4.42
N ARG A 93 2.81 -19.05 4.19
CA ARG A 93 4.21 -19.17 3.65
C ARG A 93 4.98 -20.49 3.81
N ILE A 94 4.59 -21.47 4.60
CA ILE A 94 5.50 -22.60 4.89
C ILE A 94 5.12 -23.79 4.01
N TRP A 95 5.66 -23.80 2.78
CA TRP A 95 5.58 -24.86 1.76
C TRP A 95 4.25 -24.97 1.00
N ARG A 96 4.34 -25.43 -0.25
CA ARG A 96 3.21 -25.65 -1.17
C ARG A 96 2.12 -26.44 -0.44
N VAL A 97 0.88 -25.97 -0.50
CA VAL A 97 -0.38 -26.74 -0.69
C VAL A 97 -1.58 -26.10 0.02
N TRP A 98 -1.41 -25.32 1.10
CA TRP A 98 -2.59 -24.81 1.80
C TRP A 98 -3.11 -23.45 1.30
N ARG A 99 -4.37 -23.42 0.86
CA ARG A 99 -5.17 -22.27 0.42
C ARG A 99 -6.61 -22.46 0.94
N PRO A 100 -6.88 -22.21 2.22
CA PRO A 100 -8.16 -22.55 2.84
C PRO A 100 -9.30 -21.63 2.45
N ASP A 101 -9.05 -20.55 1.72
CA ASP A 101 -10.02 -19.46 1.63
C ASP A 101 -11.35 -19.95 1.07
N GLU A 102 -11.32 -20.79 0.04
CA GLU A 102 -12.52 -21.38 -0.55
C GLU A 102 -13.20 -22.40 0.40
N PRO A 103 -12.54 -23.45 0.92
CA PRO A 103 -13.15 -24.32 1.93
C PRO A 103 -13.67 -23.59 3.18
N LEU A 104 -12.95 -22.56 3.64
CA LEU A 104 -13.30 -21.77 4.82
C LEU A 104 -14.53 -20.91 4.57
N LEU A 105 -14.62 -20.26 3.41
CA LEU A 105 -15.83 -19.57 2.99
C LEU A 105 -17.02 -20.53 2.92
N ARG A 106 -16.86 -21.69 2.29
CA ARG A 106 -17.93 -22.70 2.23
C ARG A 106 -18.37 -23.17 3.62
N CYS A 107 -17.45 -23.32 4.56
CA CYS A 107 -17.78 -23.66 5.95
C CYS A 107 -18.51 -22.52 6.67
N LEU A 108 -18.01 -21.28 6.58
CA LEU A 108 -18.63 -20.10 7.22
C LEU A 108 -20.09 -19.90 6.80
N PHE A 109 -20.39 -20.20 5.53
CA PHE A 109 -21.72 -20.08 4.93
C PHE A 109 -22.40 -21.45 4.72
N ALA A 110 -22.07 -22.47 5.52
CA ALA A 110 -22.70 -23.80 5.43
C ALA A 110 -24.22 -23.75 5.71
N ASP A 111 -24.66 -22.83 6.57
CA ASP A 111 -26.07 -22.50 6.83
C ASP A 111 -26.76 -21.74 5.66
N GLY A 112 -26.08 -21.55 4.52
CA GLY A 112 -26.57 -20.83 3.34
C GLY A 112 -25.94 -19.43 3.17
N PRO A 113 -26.08 -18.80 1.98
CA PRO A 113 -25.44 -17.52 1.66
C PRO A 113 -25.88 -16.36 2.57
N ASP A 114 -27.11 -16.41 3.07
CA ASP A 114 -27.70 -15.34 3.91
C ASP A 114 -27.52 -15.57 5.41
N SER A 115 -26.88 -16.67 5.83
CA SER A 115 -26.75 -17.06 7.24
C SER A 115 -25.81 -16.16 8.06
N ARG A 116 -24.90 -15.46 7.39
CA ARG A 116 -23.96 -14.50 7.99
C ARG A 116 -24.18 -13.15 7.34
N ASP A 117 -25.05 -12.35 7.95
CA ASP A 117 -25.43 -11.05 7.43
C ASP A 117 -24.23 -10.07 7.31
N THR A 118 -24.49 -8.90 6.71
CA THR A 118 -23.47 -7.85 6.54
C THR A 118 -22.84 -7.42 7.86
N ALA A 119 -23.59 -7.40 8.96
CA ALA A 119 -23.08 -7.02 10.28
C ALA A 119 -22.06 -8.05 10.80
N PHE A 120 -22.37 -9.35 10.68
CA PHE A 120 -21.46 -10.44 11.00
C PHE A 120 -20.17 -10.33 10.19
N GLN A 121 -20.29 -10.20 8.86
CA GLN A 121 -19.14 -10.14 7.97
C GLN A 121 -18.25 -8.92 8.24
N THR A 122 -18.86 -7.76 8.49
CA THR A 122 -18.14 -6.51 8.81
C THR A 122 -17.33 -6.66 10.10
N GLU A 123 -17.95 -7.18 11.16
CA GLU A 123 -17.27 -7.36 12.45
C GLU A 123 -16.17 -8.43 12.36
N LEU A 124 -16.39 -9.50 11.61
CA LEU A 124 -15.37 -10.53 11.40
C LEU A 124 -14.16 -9.97 10.62
N VAL A 125 -14.41 -9.19 9.57
CA VAL A 125 -13.36 -8.47 8.81
C VAL A 125 -12.56 -7.56 9.73
N ARG A 126 -13.23 -6.76 10.56
CA ARG A 126 -12.59 -5.85 11.50
C ARG A 126 -11.66 -6.59 12.46
N ARG A 127 -12.15 -7.67 13.10
CA ARG A 127 -11.37 -8.46 14.06
C ARG A 127 -10.15 -9.13 13.43
N ILE A 128 -10.30 -9.70 12.23
CA ILE A 128 -9.17 -10.31 11.52
C ILE A 128 -8.14 -9.24 11.11
N ALA A 129 -8.60 -8.08 10.64
CA ALA A 129 -7.73 -6.98 10.21
C ALA A 129 -6.93 -6.33 11.37
N GLU A 130 -7.45 -6.40 12.60
CA GLU A 130 -6.77 -5.91 13.82
C GLU A 130 -5.86 -6.97 14.47
N ALA A 131 -5.92 -8.22 14.00
CA ALA A 131 -5.18 -9.30 14.61
C ALA A 131 -3.66 -9.19 14.34
N PRO A 132 -2.81 -9.70 15.26
CA PRO A 132 -1.36 -9.76 15.03
C PRO A 132 -1.02 -10.53 13.75
N ALA A 133 0.06 -10.11 13.08
CA ALA A 133 0.49 -10.64 11.80
C ALA A 133 0.83 -12.15 11.82
N ASP A 134 0.55 -12.83 10.71
CA ASP A 134 1.03 -14.18 10.40
C ASP A 134 2.32 -14.08 9.59
N SER A 135 3.47 -14.36 10.22
CA SER A 135 4.77 -14.35 9.51
C SER A 135 5.05 -13.05 8.72
N GLY A 136 4.51 -11.92 9.20
CA GLY A 136 4.64 -10.60 8.57
C GLY A 136 3.54 -10.24 7.55
N ASP A 137 2.54 -11.09 7.35
CA ASP A 137 1.38 -10.88 6.48
C ASP A 137 0.06 -10.80 7.28
N GLN A 138 -0.97 -10.23 6.65
CA GLN A 138 -2.33 -10.17 7.17
C GLN A 138 -2.92 -11.58 7.31
N PRO A 139 -3.34 -12.02 8.52
CA PRO A 139 -4.04 -13.27 8.70
C PRO A 139 -5.29 -13.34 7.82
N TYR A 140 -5.50 -14.49 7.18
CA TYR A 140 -6.66 -14.78 6.32
C TYR A 140 -6.96 -13.67 5.30
N TYR A 141 -5.91 -13.07 4.73
CA TYR A 141 -6.06 -11.93 3.81
C TYR A 141 -7.13 -12.17 2.72
N ARG A 142 -7.13 -13.34 2.08
CA ARG A 142 -8.09 -13.65 1.01
C ARG A 142 -9.52 -13.81 1.50
N LEU A 143 -9.75 -14.48 2.65
CA LEU A 143 -11.05 -14.49 3.31
C LEU A 143 -11.54 -13.06 3.55
N VAL A 144 -10.70 -12.19 4.12
CA VAL A 144 -11.04 -10.78 4.35
C VAL A 144 -11.44 -10.09 3.04
N THR A 145 -10.65 -10.25 1.97
CA THR A 145 -10.99 -9.64 0.68
C THR A 145 -12.33 -10.13 0.13
N GLU A 146 -12.66 -11.40 0.33
CA GLU A 146 -13.91 -11.97 -0.16
C GLU A 146 -15.12 -11.51 0.66
N LEU A 147 -15.00 -11.48 1.98
CA LEU A 147 -16.03 -10.93 2.86
C LEU A 147 -16.32 -9.46 2.54
N VAL A 148 -15.28 -8.67 2.26
CA VAL A 148 -15.43 -7.27 1.83
C VAL A 148 -16.18 -7.18 0.49
N ARG A 149 -15.86 -8.03 -0.50
CA ARG A 149 -16.56 -8.05 -1.79
C ARG A 149 -18.03 -8.44 -1.66
N ARG A 150 -18.33 -9.43 -0.81
CA ARG A 150 -19.70 -9.95 -0.61
C ARG A 150 -20.57 -8.99 0.17
N SER A 151 -20.05 -8.43 1.26
CA SER A 151 -20.82 -7.59 2.19
C SER A 151 -20.84 -6.11 1.80
N GLY A 152 -19.89 -5.66 0.97
CA GLY A 152 -19.68 -4.23 0.69
C GLY A 152 -19.18 -3.45 1.90
N CYS A 153 -18.72 -4.12 2.97
CA CYS A 153 -18.21 -3.44 4.15
C CYS A 153 -16.94 -2.63 3.82
N PRO A 154 -16.55 -1.65 4.67
CA PRO A 154 -15.34 -0.87 4.44
C PRO A 154 -14.10 -1.77 4.29
N VAL A 155 -13.28 -1.48 3.27
CA VAL A 155 -11.99 -2.14 3.06
C VAL A 155 -11.07 -1.80 4.24
N PRO A 156 -10.42 -2.78 4.89
CA PRO A 156 -9.44 -2.48 5.93
C PRO A 156 -8.29 -1.61 5.41
N THR A 157 -7.94 -0.57 6.16
CA THR A 157 -6.82 0.34 5.82
C THR A 157 -5.65 0.23 6.79
N THR A 158 -5.56 -0.88 7.54
CA THR A 158 -4.44 -1.15 8.45
C THR A 158 -3.16 -1.32 7.63
N GLU A 159 -2.01 -0.95 8.20
CA GLU A 159 -0.72 -1.06 7.50
C GLU A 159 -0.46 -2.50 7.04
N LEU A 160 -0.74 -3.49 7.88
CA LEU A 160 -0.55 -4.90 7.57
C LEU A 160 -1.39 -5.35 6.37
N PHE A 161 -2.66 -4.93 6.31
CA PHE A 161 -3.55 -5.23 5.19
C PHE A 161 -3.02 -4.61 3.89
N VAL A 162 -2.66 -3.32 3.92
CA VAL A 162 -2.15 -2.58 2.75
C VAL A 162 -0.85 -3.21 2.23
N ARG A 163 0.06 -3.62 3.14
CA ARG A 163 1.29 -4.33 2.77
C ARG A 163 1.01 -5.67 2.12
N THR A 164 0.11 -6.45 2.69
CA THR A 164 -0.25 -7.77 2.16
C THR A 164 -0.93 -7.63 0.79
N TRP A 165 -1.81 -6.65 0.63
CA TRP A 165 -2.44 -6.30 -0.65
C TRP A 165 -1.41 -5.94 -1.72
N ALA A 166 -0.46 -5.06 -1.41
CA ALA A 166 0.57 -4.65 -2.36
C ALA A 166 1.47 -5.84 -2.76
N ARG A 167 1.83 -6.72 -1.80
CA ARG A 167 2.59 -7.95 -2.07
C ARG A 167 1.81 -8.93 -2.96
N GLU A 168 0.53 -9.17 -2.68
CA GLU A 168 -0.30 -10.06 -3.52
C GLU A 168 -0.52 -9.48 -4.92
N THR A 169 -0.62 -8.16 -5.03
CA THR A 169 -0.70 -7.45 -6.33
C THR A 169 0.60 -7.60 -7.12
N ALA A 170 1.75 -7.45 -6.45
CA ALA A 170 3.07 -7.60 -7.06
C ALA A 170 3.38 -9.02 -7.58
N LYS A 171 2.64 -10.05 -7.12
CA LYS A 171 2.73 -11.44 -7.64
C LYS A 171 1.97 -11.65 -8.96
N ARG A 172 1.19 -10.67 -9.40
CA ARG A 172 0.38 -10.69 -10.62
C ARG A 172 0.91 -9.65 -11.60
N ARG A 173 0.38 -9.65 -12.83
CA ARG A 173 0.58 -8.54 -13.76
C ARG A 173 -0.08 -7.29 -13.18
N ARG A 174 0.69 -6.35 -12.61
CA ARG A 174 0.19 -5.29 -11.72
C ARG A 174 -0.89 -4.47 -12.40
N ARG A 175 -0.65 -4.01 -13.63
CA ARG A 175 -1.65 -3.21 -14.36
C ARG A 175 -2.98 -3.94 -14.51
N ALA A 176 -2.96 -5.19 -14.99
CA ALA A 176 -4.17 -5.99 -15.17
C ALA A 176 -4.86 -6.29 -13.84
N ALA A 177 -4.10 -6.57 -12.77
CA ALA A 177 -4.64 -6.84 -11.45
C ALA A 177 -5.30 -5.59 -10.84
N LEU A 178 -4.64 -4.43 -10.93
CA LEU A 178 -5.12 -3.15 -10.41
C LEU A 178 -6.34 -2.60 -11.15
N ALA A 179 -6.42 -2.82 -12.48
CA ALA A 179 -7.53 -2.35 -13.30
C ALA A 179 -8.90 -2.90 -12.85
N VAL A 180 -8.92 -4.10 -12.26
CA VAL A 180 -10.13 -4.78 -11.80
C VAL A 180 -10.23 -4.82 -10.28
N ASP A 181 -9.31 -4.16 -9.56
CA ASP A 181 -9.25 -4.23 -8.11
C ASP A 181 -10.17 -3.17 -7.47
N PRO A 182 -11.29 -3.57 -6.82
CA PRO A 182 -12.20 -2.63 -6.19
C PRO A 182 -11.58 -1.90 -4.98
N PHE A 183 -10.44 -2.37 -4.47
CA PHE A 183 -9.81 -1.79 -3.28
C PHE A 183 -8.84 -0.65 -3.62
N LEU A 184 -8.37 -0.57 -4.88
CA LEU A 184 -7.38 0.43 -5.29
C LEU A 184 -7.78 1.86 -4.89
N PRO A 185 -9.01 2.36 -5.14
CA PRO A 185 -9.38 3.73 -4.78
C PRO A 185 -9.27 4.02 -3.28
N THR A 186 -9.53 3.04 -2.43
CA THR A 186 -9.47 3.18 -0.96
C THR A 186 -8.04 3.04 -0.44
N LEU A 187 -7.26 2.12 -1.03
CA LEU A 187 -5.91 1.82 -0.56
C LEU A 187 -4.85 2.76 -1.14
N LEU A 188 -5.16 3.55 -2.17
CA LEU A 188 -4.20 4.45 -2.82
C LEU A 188 -3.57 5.45 -1.86
N ASP A 189 -4.36 6.08 -0.99
CA ASP A 189 -3.83 7.05 -0.01
C ASP A 189 -2.85 6.37 0.95
N ARG A 190 -3.16 5.15 1.37
CA ARG A 190 -2.30 4.34 2.23
C ARG A 190 -1.06 3.86 1.50
N LEU A 191 -1.16 3.55 0.19
CA LEU A 191 -0.02 3.15 -0.62
C LEU A 191 1.11 4.19 -0.58
N PHE A 192 0.77 5.47 -0.63
CA PHE A 192 1.74 6.58 -0.58
C PHE A 192 2.04 7.11 0.82
N ALA A 193 1.34 6.61 1.84
CA ALA A 193 1.62 6.92 3.24
C ALA A 193 2.72 6.02 3.83
N LEU A 194 2.86 4.80 3.31
CA LEU A 194 3.78 3.79 3.87
C LEU A 194 5.21 3.89 3.33
N ASP A 195 6.14 3.37 4.12
CA ASP A 195 7.50 3.06 3.71
C ASP A 195 7.59 1.58 3.33
N TRP A 196 7.99 1.30 2.11
CA TRP A 196 7.93 -0.03 1.49
C TRP A 196 9.23 -0.79 1.59
N GLU A 197 9.21 -2.11 1.42
CA GLU A 197 10.38 -2.91 1.09
C GLU A 197 10.71 -2.81 -0.42
N PRO A 198 11.99 -2.83 -0.84
CA PRO A 198 12.38 -2.68 -2.25
C PRO A 198 11.70 -3.70 -3.17
N GLU A 199 11.56 -4.95 -2.73
CA GLU A 199 11.04 -6.07 -3.51
C GLU A 199 9.58 -5.86 -3.92
N VAL A 200 8.80 -5.16 -3.08
CA VAL A 200 7.39 -4.85 -3.36
C VAL A 200 7.27 -3.82 -4.48
N MET A 201 8.17 -2.82 -4.47
CA MET A 201 8.04 -1.61 -5.29
C MET A 201 8.74 -1.67 -6.64
N LEU A 202 9.82 -2.45 -6.76
CA LEU A 202 10.70 -2.35 -7.94
C LEU A 202 10.28 -3.21 -9.12
N GLY A 203 9.56 -4.32 -8.89
CA GLY A 203 8.93 -5.10 -9.96
C GLY A 203 9.86 -5.57 -11.08
N ASP A 204 9.26 -5.96 -12.20
CA ASP A 204 9.94 -6.20 -13.47
C ASP A 204 9.96 -4.88 -14.26
N GLU A 205 10.94 -4.68 -15.15
CA GLU A 205 11.21 -3.44 -15.89
C GLU A 205 9.95 -2.89 -16.61
N TYR A 206 9.07 -3.78 -17.06
CA TYR A 206 7.88 -3.44 -17.83
C TYR A 206 6.56 -3.45 -17.04
N ASP A 207 6.59 -3.84 -15.77
CA ASP A 207 5.38 -3.96 -14.93
C ASP A 207 5.64 -3.36 -13.55
N THR A 208 6.18 -2.15 -13.51
CA THR A 208 6.47 -1.44 -12.25
C THR A 208 5.21 -0.79 -11.68
N TRP A 209 5.20 -0.53 -10.36
CA TRP A 209 4.11 0.22 -9.73
C TRP A 209 3.89 1.62 -10.36
N PRO A 210 4.94 2.45 -10.57
CA PRO A 210 4.83 3.73 -11.26
C PRO A 210 4.14 3.63 -12.63
N ALA A 211 4.59 2.70 -13.48
CA ALA A 211 4.06 2.54 -14.82
C ALA A 211 2.61 2.04 -14.81
N ALA A 212 2.28 1.08 -13.93
CA ALA A 212 0.92 0.58 -13.80
C ALA A 212 -0.06 1.67 -13.35
N LEU A 213 0.29 2.46 -12.33
CA LEU A 213 -0.54 3.55 -11.83
C LEU A 213 -0.71 4.68 -12.86
N ALA A 214 0.37 5.08 -13.53
CA ALA A 214 0.31 6.10 -14.57
C ALA A 214 -0.54 5.64 -15.78
N SER A 215 -0.44 4.37 -16.16
CA SER A 215 -1.23 3.84 -17.26
C SER A 215 -2.73 3.75 -16.93
N LEU A 216 -3.08 3.46 -15.67
CA LEU A 216 -4.48 3.52 -15.18
C LEU A 216 -5.00 4.96 -15.08
N ALA A 217 -4.11 5.92 -14.82
CA ALA A 217 -4.48 7.33 -14.88
C ALA A 217 -4.72 7.79 -16.33
N ALA A 218 -3.87 7.35 -17.26
CA ALA A 218 -3.96 7.70 -18.67
C ALA A 218 -5.22 7.14 -19.38
N ASP A 219 -5.70 5.96 -18.97
CA ASP A 219 -6.93 5.37 -19.52
C ASP A 219 -8.22 5.79 -18.79
N GLY A 220 -8.10 6.58 -17.72
CA GLY A 220 -9.23 7.07 -16.92
C GLY A 220 -9.78 6.09 -15.88
N THR A 221 -9.19 4.90 -15.71
CA THR A 221 -9.57 3.95 -14.64
C THR A 221 -9.26 4.51 -13.26
N LEU A 222 -8.22 5.33 -13.16
CA LEU A 222 -7.83 6.05 -11.95
C LEU A 222 -7.87 7.56 -12.20
N ASP A 223 -8.37 8.32 -11.22
CA ASP A 223 -8.35 9.78 -11.27
C ASP A 223 -6.89 10.30 -11.27
N ALA A 224 -6.46 10.78 -12.43
CA ALA A 224 -5.11 11.30 -12.67
C ALA A 224 -4.78 12.49 -11.75
N ASP A 225 -5.75 13.37 -11.50
CA ASP A 225 -5.55 14.56 -10.67
C ASP A 225 -5.45 14.22 -9.18
N ARG A 226 -6.24 13.23 -8.75
CA ARG A 226 -6.10 12.66 -7.41
C ARG A 226 -4.73 12.00 -7.25
N LEU A 227 -4.32 11.16 -8.19
CA LEU A 227 -3.03 10.46 -8.12
C LEU A 227 -1.87 11.46 -8.10
N HIS A 228 -1.89 12.49 -8.95
CA HIS A 228 -0.84 13.50 -9.02
C HIS A 228 -0.67 14.26 -7.69
N ARG A 229 -1.77 14.78 -7.12
CA ARG A 229 -1.76 15.49 -5.82
C ARG A 229 -1.25 14.61 -4.69
N LEU A 230 -1.64 13.35 -4.71
CA LEU A 230 -1.28 12.37 -3.71
C LEU A 230 0.22 12.04 -3.77
N VAL A 231 0.77 11.87 -4.98
CA VAL A 231 2.20 11.70 -5.20
C VAL A 231 2.97 12.95 -4.72
N LEU A 232 2.55 14.15 -5.11
CA LEU A 232 3.18 15.40 -4.67
C LEU A 232 3.17 15.56 -3.15
N ALA A 233 2.01 15.36 -2.51
CA ALA A 233 1.89 15.42 -1.05
C ALA A 233 2.81 14.40 -0.36
N SER A 234 2.99 13.21 -0.95
CA SER A 234 3.91 12.18 -0.44
C SER A 234 5.39 12.53 -0.61
N LEU A 235 5.74 13.30 -1.63
CA LEU A 235 7.10 13.80 -1.85
C LEU A 235 7.43 14.97 -0.92
N VAL A 236 6.47 15.87 -0.70
CA VAL A 236 6.60 16.99 0.26
C VAL A 236 6.80 16.45 1.68
N ARG A 237 6.03 15.43 2.06
CA ARG A 237 6.20 14.73 3.35
C ARG A 237 7.57 14.05 3.49
N GLY A 238 8.16 13.62 2.37
CA GLY A 238 9.45 12.95 2.35
C GLY A 238 9.43 11.52 2.93
N SER A 239 10.60 10.89 2.91
CA SER A 239 10.91 9.63 3.58
C SER A 239 12.43 9.53 3.74
N ARG A 240 12.88 8.84 4.79
CA ARG A 240 14.30 8.48 4.96
C ARG A 240 14.71 7.28 4.10
N VAL A 241 13.73 6.61 3.49
CA VAL A 241 13.92 5.39 2.72
C VAL A 241 14.08 5.75 1.23
N ALA A 242 15.30 5.58 0.70
CA ALA A 242 15.67 6.06 -0.63
C ALA A 242 14.80 5.45 -1.77
N HIS A 243 14.50 4.16 -1.72
CA HIS A 243 13.68 3.51 -2.76
C HIS A 243 12.21 3.91 -2.68
N VAL A 244 11.70 4.34 -1.51
CA VAL A 244 10.35 4.91 -1.39
C VAL A 244 10.28 6.28 -2.06
N MET A 245 11.31 7.11 -1.87
CA MET A 245 11.44 8.38 -2.59
C MET A 245 11.55 8.16 -4.10
N ARG A 246 12.33 7.16 -4.54
CA ARG A 246 12.42 6.77 -5.94
C ARG A 246 11.07 6.34 -6.51
N PHE A 247 10.33 5.48 -5.82
CA PHE A 247 8.99 5.05 -6.25
C PHE A 247 8.04 6.25 -6.46
N ARG A 248 7.99 7.18 -5.50
CA ARG A 248 7.11 8.36 -5.56
C ARG A 248 7.52 9.29 -6.71
N LEU A 249 8.82 9.57 -6.85
CA LEU A 249 9.34 10.42 -7.92
C LEU A 249 9.13 9.79 -9.30
N GLU A 250 9.34 8.48 -9.43
CA GLU A 250 9.14 7.80 -10.70
C GLU A 250 7.65 7.74 -11.08
N THR A 251 6.76 7.59 -10.09
CA THR A 251 5.31 7.71 -10.35
C THR A 251 4.97 9.10 -10.88
N LEU A 252 5.52 10.16 -10.28
CA LEU A 252 5.31 11.52 -10.76
C LEU A 252 5.79 11.72 -12.20
N ARG A 253 6.96 11.15 -12.54
CA ARG A 253 7.52 11.19 -13.90
C ARG A 253 6.71 10.40 -14.90
N CYS A 254 6.21 9.22 -14.54
CA CYS A 254 5.38 8.41 -15.42
C CYS A 254 4.03 9.07 -15.71
N LEU A 255 3.49 9.89 -14.79
CA LEU A 255 2.26 10.64 -15.03
C LEU A 255 2.43 11.68 -16.13
N ALA A 256 3.61 12.31 -16.21
CA ALA A 256 4.00 13.29 -17.22
C ALA A 256 2.84 14.17 -17.73
N PRO A 257 2.09 14.85 -16.85
CA PRO A 257 1.03 15.74 -17.32
C PRO A 257 1.64 16.86 -18.16
N PRO A 258 0.90 17.38 -19.15
CA PRO A 258 1.41 18.46 -19.97
C PRO A 258 1.59 19.73 -19.11
N PRO A 259 2.50 20.63 -19.49
CA PRO A 259 2.85 21.81 -18.68
C PRO A 259 1.65 22.65 -18.26
N GLU A 260 0.70 22.90 -19.16
CA GLU A 260 -0.53 23.65 -18.87
C GLU A 260 -1.36 23.02 -17.75
N ALA A 261 -1.33 21.69 -17.62
CA ALA A 261 -2.01 20.96 -16.57
C ALA A 261 -1.24 20.97 -15.24
N CYS A 262 0.03 21.40 -15.23
CA CYS A 262 0.82 21.55 -14.01
C CYS A 262 0.56 22.85 -13.27
N VAL A 263 -0.08 23.86 -13.89
CA VAL A 263 -0.42 25.15 -13.26
C VAL A 263 -1.21 24.96 -11.96
N ARG A 264 -2.16 24.01 -11.95
CA ARG A 264 -2.97 23.67 -10.75
C ARG A 264 -2.18 23.04 -9.61
N TYR A 265 -0.93 22.64 -9.85
CA TYR A 265 -0.04 22.03 -8.87
C TYR A 265 1.13 22.94 -8.49
N GLU A 266 1.13 24.20 -8.96
CA GLU A 266 2.25 25.15 -8.77
C GLU A 266 2.70 25.22 -7.31
N ASP A 267 1.77 25.42 -6.37
CA ASP A 267 2.09 25.54 -4.94
C ASP A 267 2.81 24.31 -4.37
N ASP A 268 2.41 23.11 -4.80
CA ASP A 268 3.02 21.86 -4.34
C ASP A 268 4.41 21.66 -4.97
N TYR A 269 4.59 22.01 -6.25
CA TYR A 269 5.91 22.02 -6.86
C TYR A 269 6.84 23.07 -6.24
N VAL A 270 6.33 24.26 -5.88
CA VAL A 270 7.10 25.29 -5.16
C VAL A 270 7.51 24.78 -3.78
N ARG A 271 6.63 24.06 -3.07
CA ARG A 271 7.00 23.38 -1.81
C ARG A 271 8.10 22.35 -2.01
N LEU A 272 8.06 21.57 -3.09
CA LEU A 272 9.13 20.62 -3.43
C LEU A 272 10.46 21.32 -3.76
N LEU A 273 10.40 22.40 -4.54
CA LEU A 273 11.56 23.21 -4.88
C LEU A 273 12.25 23.79 -3.63
N VAL A 274 11.46 24.36 -2.71
CA VAL A 274 11.97 25.04 -1.51
C VAL A 274 12.34 24.08 -0.38
N GLY A 275 11.57 23.00 -0.17
CA GLY A 275 11.73 22.10 0.98
C GLY A 275 12.01 20.63 0.66
N GLY A 276 11.78 20.17 -0.58
CA GLY A 276 11.87 18.75 -0.94
C GLY A 276 13.32 18.20 -1.03
N PRO A 277 13.55 16.88 -0.99
CA PRO A 277 14.88 16.28 -1.11
C PRO A 277 15.59 16.64 -2.43
N ALA A 278 16.93 16.62 -2.45
CA ALA A 278 17.73 17.04 -3.61
C ALA A 278 17.36 16.32 -4.92
N THR A 279 16.96 15.05 -4.86
CA THR A 279 16.51 14.26 -6.02
C THR A 279 15.19 14.75 -6.60
N VAL A 280 14.34 15.38 -5.79
CA VAL A 280 13.01 15.88 -6.17
C VAL A 280 13.10 17.34 -6.63
N VAL A 281 14.02 18.12 -6.06
CA VAL A 281 14.20 19.54 -6.40
C VAL A 281 14.46 19.73 -7.89
N VAL A 282 15.31 18.92 -8.50
CA VAL A 282 15.63 19.03 -9.94
C VAL A 282 14.37 18.83 -10.79
N HIS A 283 13.55 17.84 -10.46
CA HIS A 283 12.30 17.60 -11.17
C HIS A 283 11.29 18.73 -10.97
N ALA A 284 11.19 19.28 -9.75
CA ALA A 284 10.35 20.45 -9.50
C ALA A 284 10.83 21.68 -10.29
N GLN A 285 12.15 21.89 -10.44
CA GLN A 285 12.70 22.95 -11.29
C GLN A 285 12.33 22.75 -12.75
N GLU A 286 12.47 21.53 -13.29
CA GLU A 286 12.10 21.21 -14.68
C GLU A 286 10.63 21.53 -14.97
N VAL A 287 9.71 21.17 -14.06
CA VAL A 287 8.28 21.46 -14.24
C VAL A 287 7.98 22.95 -14.09
N LEU A 288 8.54 23.61 -13.07
CA LEU A 288 8.26 25.01 -12.79
C LEU A 288 8.91 25.98 -13.79
N ASP A 289 9.93 25.54 -14.53
CA ASP A 289 10.62 26.37 -15.54
C ASP A 289 9.66 26.90 -16.60
N GLU A 290 8.68 26.09 -16.98
CA GLU A 290 7.68 26.44 -17.99
C GLU A 290 6.45 27.17 -17.41
N LEU A 291 6.35 27.27 -16.07
CA LEU A 291 5.16 27.78 -15.38
C LEU A 291 5.38 29.12 -14.69
N LEU A 292 6.54 29.30 -14.06
CA LEU A 292 6.75 30.45 -13.19
C LEU A 292 7.15 31.69 -13.98
N PRO A 293 6.49 32.84 -13.74
CA PRO A 293 6.95 34.10 -14.31
C PRO A 293 8.32 34.49 -13.73
N PRO A 294 9.16 35.23 -14.49
CA PRO A 294 10.50 35.66 -14.04
C PRO A 294 10.55 36.29 -12.64
N ALA A 295 9.54 37.08 -12.27
CA ALA A 295 9.46 37.70 -10.94
C ALA A 295 9.36 36.66 -9.80
N ARG A 296 8.62 35.58 -10.01
CA ARG A 296 8.45 34.50 -9.03
C ARG A 296 9.71 33.66 -8.88
N VAL A 297 10.44 33.45 -9.99
CA VAL A 297 11.77 32.79 -9.96
C VAL A 297 12.75 33.58 -9.09
N VAL A 298 12.80 34.91 -9.25
CA VAL A 298 13.63 35.80 -8.41
C VAL A 298 13.24 35.70 -6.95
N GLU A 299 11.94 35.73 -6.63
CA GLU A 299 11.44 35.67 -5.26
C GLU A 299 11.83 34.36 -4.56
N LEU A 300 11.75 33.22 -5.25
CA LEU A 300 12.06 31.91 -4.68
C LEU A 300 13.57 31.61 -4.63
N SER A 301 14.37 32.29 -5.44
CA SER A 301 15.80 32.01 -5.62
C SER A 301 16.60 32.01 -4.31
N PRO A 302 16.43 32.95 -3.35
CA PRO A 302 17.17 32.90 -2.10
C PRO A 302 16.98 31.59 -1.33
N ARG A 303 15.74 31.12 -1.24
CA ARG A 303 15.43 29.89 -0.51
C ARG A 303 16.04 28.66 -1.16
N VAL A 304 16.11 28.62 -2.50
CA VAL A 304 16.68 27.50 -3.26
C VAL A 304 18.21 27.55 -3.25
N LEU A 305 18.80 28.73 -3.42
CA LEU A 305 20.25 28.91 -3.48
C LEU A 305 20.96 28.69 -2.15
N LEU A 306 20.27 28.79 -1.01
CA LEU A 306 20.82 28.50 0.31
C LEU A 306 20.76 27.00 0.67
N ARG A 307 20.09 26.17 -0.13
CA ARG A 307 19.96 24.73 0.14
C ARG A 307 21.26 23.99 -0.13
N PRO A 308 21.56 22.88 0.57
CA PRO A 308 22.65 22.00 0.17
C PRO A 308 22.34 21.30 -1.17
N GLY A 309 23.30 21.27 -2.08
CA GLY A 309 23.20 20.52 -3.34
C GLY A 309 23.68 21.30 -4.57
N GLU A 310 24.80 20.87 -5.15
CA GLU A 310 25.45 21.58 -6.25
C GLU A 310 24.61 21.64 -7.53
N LYS A 311 23.90 20.54 -7.85
CA LYS A 311 23.08 20.48 -9.08
C LYS A 311 21.92 21.47 -9.05
N ALA A 312 21.15 21.49 -7.96
CA ALA A 312 20.03 22.42 -7.79
C ALA A 312 20.49 23.88 -7.73
N PHE A 313 21.63 24.13 -7.06
CA PHE A 313 22.26 25.44 -6.98
C PHE A 313 22.63 25.98 -8.38
N ARG A 314 23.36 25.20 -9.18
CA ARG A 314 23.73 25.59 -10.56
C ARG A 314 22.51 25.80 -11.45
N ALA A 315 21.53 24.89 -11.38
CA ALA A 315 20.29 25.02 -12.14
C ALA A 315 19.54 26.31 -11.76
N GLN A 316 19.48 26.66 -10.47
CA GLN A 316 18.82 27.88 -10.01
C GLN A 316 19.53 29.15 -10.47
N LEU A 317 20.87 29.19 -10.45
CA LEU A 317 21.62 30.35 -10.96
C LEU A 317 21.38 30.54 -12.47
N ALA A 318 21.38 29.44 -13.24
CA ALA A 318 21.10 29.49 -14.68
C ALA A 318 19.66 29.97 -14.97
N TRP A 319 18.69 29.50 -14.18
CA TRP A 319 17.30 29.91 -14.30
C TRP A 319 17.14 31.40 -13.97
N LEU A 320 17.74 31.88 -12.88
CA LEU A 320 17.71 33.29 -12.51
C LEU A 320 18.34 34.20 -13.59
N ALA A 321 19.48 33.80 -14.14
CA ALA A 321 20.13 34.52 -15.23
C ALA A 321 19.25 34.61 -16.48
N ARG A 322 18.63 33.48 -16.88
CA ARG A 322 17.64 33.45 -17.96
C ARG A 322 16.44 34.35 -17.67
N SER A 323 15.86 34.29 -16.48
CA SER A 323 14.71 35.13 -16.10
C SER A 323 15.01 36.63 -16.17
N VAL A 324 16.23 37.07 -15.84
CA VAL A 324 16.64 38.47 -16.01
C VAL A 324 16.82 38.84 -17.49
N ARG A 325 17.31 37.93 -18.34
CA ARG A 325 17.38 38.16 -19.78
C ARG A 325 15.99 38.27 -20.42
N GLU A 326 15.05 37.43 -20.00
CA GLU A 326 13.66 37.43 -20.48
C GLU A 326 12.88 38.66 -19.99
N ALA A 327 13.09 39.07 -18.74
CA ALA A 327 12.43 40.22 -18.14
C ALA A 327 13.43 41.16 -17.45
N PRO A 328 14.10 42.07 -18.18
CA PRO A 328 15.11 42.97 -17.62
C PRO A 328 14.63 43.81 -16.43
N GLY A 329 13.31 44.06 -16.33
CA GLY A 329 12.69 44.77 -15.20
C GLY A 329 12.88 44.08 -13.84
N VAL A 330 13.15 42.77 -13.80
CA VAL A 330 13.39 42.02 -12.55
C VAL A 330 14.85 42.08 -12.08
N ARG A 331 15.77 42.69 -12.84
CA ARG A 331 17.22 42.73 -12.55
C ARG A 331 17.54 43.28 -11.17
N GLY A 332 16.90 44.38 -10.77
CA GLY A 332 17.13 44.99 -9.46
C GLY A 332 16.77 44.06 -8.30
N ALA A 333 15.62 43.38 -8.41
CA ALA A 333 15.20 42.38 -7.43
C ALA A 333 16.12 41.15 -7.42
N ALA A 334 16.60 40.70 -8.60
CA ALA A 334 17.56 39.60 -8.72
C ALA A 334 18.90 39.91 -8.04
N LEU A 335 19.42 41.12 -8.22
CA LEU A 335 20.65 41.57 -7.55
C LEU A 335 20.47 41.64 -6.03
N ALA A 336 19.33 42.13 -5.55
CA ALA A 336 19.03 42.16 -4.12
C ALA A 336 18.93 40.75 -3.53
N ALA A 337 18.27 39.83 -4.24
CA ALA A 337 18.16 38.41 -3.87
C ALA A 337 19.53 37.73 -3.78
N LEU A 338 20.40 37.92 -4.79
CA LEU A 338 21.75 37.35 -4.79
C LEU A 338 22.64 37.96 -3.71
N THR A 339 22.52 39.27 -3.44
CA THR A 339 23.27 39.94 -2.37
C THR A 339 22.94 39.33 -1.02
N ARG A 340 21.64 39.11 -0.74
CA ARG A 340 21.20 38.42 0.47
C ARG A 340 21.77 37.00 0.58
N VAL A 341 21.72 36.23 -0.51
CA VAL A 341 22.28 34.87 -0.54
C VAL A 341 23.77 34.88 -0.27
N ARG A 342 24.54 35.80 -0.88
CA ARG A 342 25.98 35.95 -0.63
C ARG A 342 26.27 36.19 0.86
N ASP A 343 25.49 37.05 1.50
CA ASP A 343 25.69 37.42 2.90
C ASP A 343 25.37 36.26 3.86
N GLU A 344 24.50 35.34 3.45
CA GLU A 344 24.14 34.13 4.22
C GLU A 344 25.02 32.90 3.89
N LEU A 345 25.81 32.92 2.80
CA LEU A 345 26.73 31.85 2.43
C LEU A 345 28.10 32.00 3.12
N GLU A 346 28.64 30.88 3.60
CA GLU A 346 30.04 30.81 4.03
C GLU A 346 31.00 31.05 2.85
N GLU A 347 32.23 31.47 3.15
CA GLU A 347 33.27 31.62 2.14
C GLU A 347 33.56 30.28 1.46
N GLY A 348 33.57 30.28 0.12
CA GLY A 348 33.76 29.07 -0.68
C GLY A 348 33.26 29.21 -2.11
N GLU A 349 33.29 28.11 -2.85
CA GLU A 349 32.96 28.07 -4.29
C GLU A 349 31.56 28.62 -4.60
N ARG A 350 30.57 28.27 -3.76
CA ARG A 350 29.19 28.74 -3.94
C ARG A 350 29.05 30.24 -3.79
N ARG A 351 29.72 30.84 -2.78
CA ARG A 351 29.73 32.29 -2.58
C ARG A 351 30.44 33.00 -3.73
N ALA A 352 31.61 32.51 -4.15
CA ALA A 352 32.34 33.06 -5.29
C ALA A 352 31.50 33.05 -6.58
N ARG A 353 30.71 31.99 -6.80
CA ARG A 353 29.81 31.90 -7.98
C ARG A 353 28.67 32.92 -7.94
N VAL A 354 28.12 33.19 -6.75
CA VAL A 354 27.10 34.24 -6.55
C VAL A 354 27.72 35.62 -6.79
N GLU A 355 28.92 35.87 -6.25
CA GLU A 355 29.65 37.14 -6.43
C GLU A 355 29.98 37.41 -7.91
N GLU A 356 30.40 36.39 -8.66
CA GLU A 356 30.62 36.48 -10.11
C GLU A 356 29.34 36.90 -10.85
N LEU A 357 28.19 36.34 -10.49
CA LEU A 357 26.91 36.66 -11.12
C LEU A 357 26.43 38.08 -10.77
N ILE A 358 26.67 38.53 -9.54
CA ILE A 358 26.41 39.92 -9.10
C ILE A 358 27.30 40.89 -9.88
N ALA A 359 28.60 40.62 -9.98
CA ALA A 359 29.55 41.48 -10.70
C ALA A 359 29.19 41.64 -12.19
N ARG A 360 28.56 40.63 -12.79
CA ARG A 360 28.06 40.66 -14.17
C ARG A 360 26.70 41.36 -14.33
N GLY A 361 26.06 41.82 -13.25
CA GLY A 361 24.76 42.51 -13.30
C GLY A 361 23.58 41.59 -13.60
N VAL A 362 23.72 40.29 -13.36
CA VAL A 362 22.83 39.17 -13.75
C VAL A 362 22.63 39.08 -15.28
N ALA A 363 23.70 38.65 -15.95
CA ALA A 363 23.76 38.39 -17.39
C ALA A 363 23.30 36.97 -17.76
#